data_AF-A0A1V0Q096-F1
#
_entry.id   AF-A0A1V0Q096-F1
#
_cell.length_a   1.000
_cell.length_b   1.000
_cell.length_c   1.000
_cell.angle_alpha   90.00
_cell.angle_beta   90.00
_cell.angle_gamma   90.00
#
_symmetry.space_group_name_H-M   'P 1'
#
loop_
_entity.id
_entity.type
_entity.pdbx_description
1 polymer ?
#
loop_
_entity_poly.entity_id
_entity_poly.type
_entity_poly.pdbx_seq_one_letter_code
_entity_poly.pdbx_strand_id
1 'polypeptide(L)'
;MDDARPDLRFFPDTAGWLAAAQHVFARRIADLIAERTRAGAEIGLGYVPSAEAERLAQSLAAPATPDGVEGPLDPLPTAALDDLPIGRLLTLAALPPGFAGWAALMLLGETDARWGTLFAWLNDHAGARLPTAGLLAELAGDPGLPLAELLAPDGPLCALALICDQDGDRPLPDRPLQWQPQVVRWLLGDAPRPGPTRRWRAFA
;
A
#
# COMPACT_ATOMS: atom_id res chain seq x y z
N MET A 1 -18.34 3.21 33.05
CA MET A 1 -18.81 2.89 31.68
C MET A 1 -17.58 3.08 30.82
N ASP A 2 -16.76 2.03 30.77
CA ASP A 2 -15.47 2.04 30.07
C ASP A 2 -15.75 2.13 28.58
N ASP A 3 -15.25 3.20 27.98
CA ASP A 3 -15.23 3.43 26.55
C ASP A 3 -14.15 2.52 25.96
N ALA A 4 -14.55 1.31 25.56
CA ALA A 4 -13.68 0.30 24.98
C ALA A 4 -13.24 0.75 23.59
N ARG A 5 -12.24 1.63 23.53
CA ARG A 5 -11.51 1.89 22.30
C ARG A 5 -10.83 0.58 21.88
N PRO A 6 -11.09 0.02 20.69
CA PRO A 6 -10.31 -1.08 20.14
C PRO A 6 -8.84 -0.71 20.23
N ASP A 7 -8.10 -1.53 20.97
CA ASP A 7 -6.68 -1.35 21.09
C ASP A 7 -6.04 -1.70 19.75
N LEU A 8 -5.70 -0.67 18.98
CA LEU A 8 -5.00 -0.80 17.69
C LEU A 8 -3.62 -1.48 17.86
N ARG A 9 -3.17 -1.76 19.09
CA ARG A 9 -1.90 -2.45 19.37
C ARG A 9 -1.89 -3.94 19.04
N PHE A 10 -3.01 -4.55 18.62
CA PHE A 10 -3.04 -5.96 18.23
C PHE A 10 -3.90 -6.23 16.99
N PHE A 11 -3.33 -6.93 16.02
CA PHE A 11 -4.07 -7.49 14.90
C PHE A 11 -4.20 -9.00 15.08
N PRO A 12 -5.41 -9.57 15.08
CA PRO A 12 -5.59 -11.01 15.27
C PRO A 12 -5.06 -11.82 14.07
N ASP A 13 -5.03 -11.21 12.88
CA ASP A 13 -4.59 -11.82 11.63
C ASP A 13 -4.26 -10.73 10.57
N THR A 14 -3.85 -11.16 9.37
CA THR A 14 -3.60 -10.25 8.23
C THR A 14 -4.84 -9.45 7.86
N ALA A 15 -6.05 -10.03 7.95
CA ALA A 15 -7.27 -9.35 7.55
C ALA A 15 -7.58 -8.17 8.47
N GLY A 16 -7.39 -8.33 9.79
CA GLY A 16 -7.50 -7.24 10.76
C GLY A 16 -6.48 -6.12 10.51
N TRP A 17 -5.24 -6.49 10.19
CA TRP A 17 -4.21 -5.51 9.81
C TRP A 17 -4.57 -4.75 8.52
N LEU A 18 -5.03 -5.44 7.47
CA LEU A 18 -5.46 -4.82 6.22
C LEU A 18 -6.70 -3.95 6.39
N ALA A 19 -7.65 -4.34 7.25
CA ALA A 19 -8.82 -3.52 7.56
C ALA A 19 -8.41 -2.20 8.24
N ALA A 20 -7.46 -2.25 9.18
CA ALA A 20 -6.90 -1.05 9.80
C ALA A 20 -6.14 -0.19 8.79
N ALA A 21 -5.34 -0.81 7.91
CA ALA A 21 -4.65 -0.12 6.83
C ALA A 21 -5.62 0.57 5.86
N GLN A 22 -6.69 -0.12 5.47
CA GLN A 22 -7.75 0.43 4.64
C GLN A 22 -8.34 1.69 5.29
N HIS A 23 -8.66 1.64 6.58
CA HIS A 23 -9.20 2.81 7.28
C HIS A 23 -8.23 4.00 7.28
N VAL A 24 -6.96 3.77 7.63
CA VAL A 24 -5.94 4.82 7.68
C VAL A 24 -5.70 5.42 6.30
N PHE A 25 -5.48 4.60 5.29
CA PHE A 25 -5.12 5.08 3.96
C PHE A 25 -6.31 5.64 3.18
N ALA A 26 -7.53 5.16 3.41
CA ALA A 26 -8.70 5.73 2.77
C ALA A 26 -8.92 7.17 3.24
N ARG A 27 -8.74 7.45 4.54
CA ARG A 27 -8.78 8.82 5.07
C ARG A 27 -7.67 9.71 4.48
N ARG A 28 -6.42 9.25 4.48
CA ARG A 28 -5.29 10.00 3.90
C ARG A 28 -5.50 10.32 2.43
N ILE A 29 -5.96 9.35 1.64
CA ILE A 29 -6.27 9.56 0.22
C ILE A 29 -7.43 10.55 0.04
N ALA A 30 -8.49 10.45 0.85
CA ALA A 30 -9.60 11.39 0.79
C ALA A 30 -9.14 12.84 1.08
N ASP A 31 -8.30 13.03 2.11
CA ASP A 31 -7.74 14.33 2.46
C ASP A 31 -6.86 14.88 1.32
N LEU A 32 -5.99 14.04 0.75
CA LEU A 32 -5.10 14.41 -0.35
C LEU A 32 -5.87 14.78 -1.62
N ILE A 33 -6.90 14.02 -1.99
CA ILE A 33 -7.77 14.33 -3.14
C ILE A 33 -8.47 15.66 -2.89
N ALA A 34 -9.07 15.86 -1.72
CA ALA A 34 -9.77 17.11 -1.39
C ALA A 34 -8.83 18.33 -1.37
N GLU A 35 -7.57 18.16 -0.99
CA GLU A 35 -6.54 19.20 -1.09
C GLU A 35 -6.22 19.53 -2.55
N ARG A 36 -5.91 18.52 -3.37
CA ARG A 36 -5.56 18.70 -4.79
C ARG A 36 -6.72 19.26 -5.62
N THR A 37 -7.96 18.82 -5.39
CA THR A 37 -9.14 19.39 -6.05
C THR A 37 -9.29 20.88 -5.71
N ARG A 38 -9.14 21.27 -4.42
CA ARG A 38 -9.20 22.69 -4.02
C ARG A 38 -8.11 23.54 -4.64
N ALA A 39 -6.93 22.94 -4.90
CA ALA A 39 -5.82 23.60 -5.58
C ALA A 39 -6.04 23.74 -7.11
N GLY A 40 -7.17 23.28 -7.65
CA GLY A 40 -7.49 23.41 -9.07
C GLY A 40 -6.89 22.30 -9.95
N ALA A 41 -6.64 21.11 -9.39
CA ALA A 41 -6.39 19.92 -10.19
C ALA A 41 -7.67 19.53 -10.95
N GLU A 42 -7.97 20.22 -12.05
CA GLU A 42 -8.97 19.80 -13.03
C GLU A 42 -8.31 18.86 -14.04
N ILE A 43 -8.93 17.70 -14.25
CA ILE A 43 -8.39 16.68 -15.16
C ILE A 43 -9.27 16.56 -16.41
N GLY A 44 -8.61 16.58 -17.58
CA GLY A 44 -9.24 16.56 -18.91
C GLY A 44 -9.75 15.18 -19.36
N LEU A 45 -10.07 15.06 -20.65
CA LEU A 45 -10.55 13.81 -21.27
C LEU A 45 -9.51 12.68 -21.16
N GLY A 46 -9.95 11.49 -20.74
CA GLY A 46 -9.08 10.31 -20.58
C GLY A 46 -8.59 10.05 -19.16
N TYR A 47 -9.08 10.80 -18.18
CA TYR A 47 -8.70 10.70 -16.77
C TYR A 47 -9.88 10.34 -15.88
N VAL A 48 -9.59 9.93 -14.63
CA VAL A 48 -10.62 9.76 -13.60
C VAL A 48 -11.11 11.16 -13.19
N PRO A 49 -12.41 11.47 -13.26
CA PRO A 49 -12.91 12.78 -12.83
C PRO A 49 -12.71 12.99 -11.33
N SER A 50 -12.38 14.21 -10.89
CA SER A 50 -12.16 14.53 -9.46
C SER A 50 -13.40 14.20 -8.61
N ALA A 51 -14.61 14.47 -9.10
CA ALA A 51 -15.86 14.12 -8.42
C ALA A 51 -16.11 12.60 -8.30
N GLU A 52 -15.50 11.77 -9.16
CA GLU A 52 -15.54 10.32 -9.05
C GLU A 52 -14.52 9.83 -8.02
N ALA A 53 -13.29 10.34 -8.07
CA ALA A 53 -12.23 10.03 -7.12
C ALA A 53 -12.63 10.41 -5.69
N GLU A 54 -13.21 11.59 -5.48
CA GLU A 54 -13.72 12.05 -4.18
C GLU A 54 -14.79 11.13 -3.63
N ARG A 55 -15.79 10.77 -4.45
CA ARG A 55 -16.87 9.88 -4.03
C ARG A 55 -16.34 8.50 -3.66
N LEU A 56 -15.38 8.01 -4.43
CA LEU A 56 -14.77 6.71 -4.20
C LEU A 56 -13.94 6.71 -2.91
N ALA A 57 -13.09 7.73 -2.71
CA ALA A 57 -12.30 7.89 -1.50
C ALA A 57 -13.19 8.03 -0.26
N GLN A 58 -14.26 8.83 -0.34
CA GLN A 58 -15.25 8.95 0.74
C GLN A 58 -15.94 7.62 1.03
N SER A 59 -16.26 6.83 0.01
CA SER A 59 -16.88 5.51 0.20
C SER A 59 -15.97 4.50 0.91
N LEU A 60 -14.65 4.61 0.70
CA LEU A 60 -13.65 3.78 1.39
C LEU A 60 -13.34 4.30 2.81
N ALA A 61 -13.40 5.62 2.99
CA ALA A 61 -13.13 6.28 4.27
C ALA A 61 -14.33 6.27 5.21
N ALA A 62 -15.54 6.05 4.67
CA ALA A 62 -16.75 5.93 5.47
C ALA A 62 -16.56 4.83 6.51
N PRO A 63 -16.87 5.10 7.80
CA PRO A 63 -16.68 4.12 8.84
C PRO A 63 -17.55 2.89 8.55
N ALA A 64 -16.91 1.74 8.39
CA ALA A 64 -17.58 0.46 8.55
C ALA A 64 -17.83 0.25 10.04
N THR A 65 -18.80 0.93 10.64
CA THR A 65 -19.12 0.73 12.07
C THR A 65 -19.81 -0.62 12.30
N PRO A 66 -19.62 -1.28 13.48
CA PRO A 66 -19.62 -0.66 14.81
C PRO A 66 -18.32 -0.82 15.63
N ASP A 67 -18.12 0.15 16.52
CA ASP A 67 -17.14 0.24 17.62
C ASP A 67 -15.66 0.49 17.27
N GLY A 68 -15.33 1.78 17.15
CA GLY A 68 -14.31 2.35 18.03
C GLY A 68 -12.96 2.77 17.44
N VAL A 69 -12.74 2.72 16.12
CA VAL A 69 -11.52 3.32 15.54
C VAL A 69 -11.69 4.83 15.36
N GLU A 70 -12.00 5.55 16.44
CA GLU A 70 -11.82 7.00 16.52
C GLU A 70 -10.51 7.28 17.26
N GLY A 71 -9.44 7.44 16.49
CA GLY A 71 -8.12 7.83 16.98
C GLY A 71 -7.40 8.75 16.00
N PRO A 72 -6.31 9.41 16.43
CA PRO A 72 -5.39 10.09 15.53
C PRO A 72 -4.98 9.17 14.37
N LEU A 73 -4.67 9.74 13.20
CA LEU A 73 -4.10 9.01 12.05
C LEU A 73 -2.66 8.58 12.35
N ASP A 74 -2.47 7.81 13.40
CA ASP A 74 -1.18 7.24 13.77
C ASP A 74 -0.66 6.35 12.63
N PRO A 75 0.66 6.23 12.45
CA PRO A 75 1.22 5.25 11.55
C PRO A 75 0.67 3.86 11.91
N LEU A 76 0.45 3.02 10.89
CA LEU A 76 -0.01 1.64 11.11
C LEU A 76 0.83 1.00 12.21
N PRO A 77 0.22 0.51 13.30
CA PRO A 77 0.98 0.02 14.44
C PRO A 77 1.84 -1.17 14.03
N THR A 78 3.15 -0.98 14.03
CA THR A 78 4.12 -1.98 13.55
C THR A 78 4.49 -3.01 14.61
N ALA A 79 4.22 -2.73 15.88
CA ALA A 79 4.58 -3.60 17.01
C ALA A 79 3.80 -4.93 17.04
N ALA A 80 2.68 -5.03 16.32
CA ALA A 80 1.83 -6.22 16.26
C ALA A 80 2.12 -7.13 15.05
N LEU A 81 3.16 -6.84 14.26
CA LEU A 81 3.37 -7.50 12.97
C LEU A 81 4.13 -8.82 13.07
N ASP A 82 4.88 -9.07 14.15
CA ASP A 82 5.84 -10.17 14.26
C ASP A 82 5.20 -11.55 13.98
N ASP A 83 3.98 -11.77 14.47
CA ASP A 83 3.26 -13.03 14.27
C ASP A 83 2.58 -13.13 12.90
N LEU A 84 2.41 -12.01 12.19
CA LEU A 84 1.76 -11.94 10.89
C LEU A 84 2.73 -12.29 9.74
N PRO A 85 2.22 -12.78 8.59
CA PRO A 85 3.03 -12.96 7.39
C PRO A 85 3.84 -11.72 6.99
N ILE A 86 3.30 -10.52 7.21
CA ILE A 86 4.00 -9.27 6.91
C ILE A 86 5.22 -9.04 7.82
N GLY A 87 5.13 -9.26 9.15
CA GLY A 87 6.31 -9.11 10.02
C GLY A 87 7.40 -10.14 9.70
N ARG A 88 6.99 -11.36 9.33
CA ARG A 88 7.92 -12.38 8.84
C ARG A 88 8.58 -11.99 7.52
N LEU A 89 7.85 -11.35 6.60
CA LEU A 89 8.42 -10.80 5.36
C LEU A 89 9.45 -9.72 5.68
N LEU A 90 9.11 -8.76 6.54
CA LEU A 90 10.01 -7.68 6.93
C LEU A 90 11.30 -8.23 7.53
N THR A 91 11.18 -9.18 8.45
CA THR A 91 12.33 -9.88 9.06
C THR A 91 13.17 -10.62 8.03
N LEU A 92 12.53 -11.37 7.13
CA LEU A 92 13.21 -12.15 6.10
C LEU A 92 14.00 -11.29 5.12
N ALA A 93 13.41 -10.18 4.71
CA ALA A 93 13.98 -9.26 3.74
C ALA A 93 14.86 -8.18 4.37
N ALA A 94 15.06 -8.23 5.69
CA ALA A 94 15.72 -7.18 6.47
C ALA A 94 15.16 -5.78 6.16
N LEU A 95 13.84 -5.70 5.92
CA LEU A 95 13.16 -4.44 5.63
C LEU A 95 12.82 -3.72 6.94
N PRO A 96 12.96 -2.39 7.00
CA PRO A 96 12.60 -1.64 8.19
C PRO A 96 11.09 -1.71 8.46
N PRO A 97 10.65 -1.51 9.71
CA PRO A 97 9.23 -1.47 10.06
C PRO A 97 8.42 -0.43 9.26
N GLY A 98 9.05 0.67 8.85
CA GLY A 98 8.42 1.71 8.03
C GLY A 98 7.87 1.20 6.68
N PHE A 99 8.43 0.11 6.16
CA PHE A 99 7.97 -0.52 4.93
C PHE A 99 6.56 -1.15 5.04
N ALA A 100 6.05 -1.40 6.26
CA ALA A 100 4.73 -2.01 6.45
C ALA A 100 3.59 -1.19 5.80
N GLY A 101 3.69 0.14 5.82
CA GLY A 101 2.69 1.01 5.17
C GLY A 101 2.69 0.87 3.64
N TRP A 102 3.88 0.77 3.05
CA TRP A 102 4.03 0.51 1.62
C TRP A 102 3.44 -0.85 1.24
N ALA A 103 3.76 -1.87 2.04
CA ALA A 103 3.26 -3.22 1.87
C ALA A 103 1.73 -3.30 1.87
N ALA A 104 1.10 -2.59 2.82
CA ALA A 104 -0.34 -2.51 2.93
C ALA A 104 -0.98 -1.82 1.73
N LEU A 105 -0.48 -0.66 1.29
CA LEU A 105 -1.01 0.04 0.11
C LEU A 105 -0.94 -0.81 -1.16
N MET A 106 0.18 -1.51 -1.38
CA MET A 106 0.30 -2.43 -2.50
C MET A 106 -0.71 -3.60 -2.39
N LEU A 107 -0.89 -4.19 -1.20
CA LEU A 107 -1.90 -5.24 -0.99
C LEU A 107 -3.34 -4.74 -1.17
N LEU A 108 -3.66 -3.53 -0.75
CA LEU A 108 -4.97 -2.92 -0.96
C LEU A 108 -5.28 -2.78 -2.46
N GLY A 109 -4.28 -2.39 -3.27
CA GLY A 109 -4.38 -2.36 -4.73
C GLY A 109 -4.64 -3.74 -5.36
N GLU A 110 -4.06 -4.79 -4.79
CA GLU A 110 -4.24 -6.18 -5.28
C GLU A 110 -5.58 -6.80 -4.85
N THR A 111 -6.12 -6.39 -3.70
CA THR A 111 -7.32 -6.99 -3.10
C THR A 111 -8.61 -6.25 -3.46
N ASP A 112 -8.53 -4.98 -3.83
CA ASP A 112 -9.71 -4.16 -4.16
C ASP A 112 -9.42 -3.15 -5.27
N ALA A 113 -10.05 -3.37 -6.43
CA ALA A 113 -9.85 -2.58 -7.64
C ALA A 113 -10.17 -1.08 -7.48
N ARG A 114 -10.93 -0.70 -6.44
CA ARG A 114 -11.22 0.70 -6.14
C ARG A 114 -9.95 1.49 -5.82
N TRP A 115 -8.99 0.88 -5.12
CA TRP A 115 -7.69 1.50 -4.84
C TRP A 115 -6.93 1.80 -6.13
N GLY A 116 -6.98 0.88 -7.10
CA GLY A 116 -6.33 1.10 -8.40
C GLY A 116 -6.88 2.31 -9.16
N THR A 117 -8.19 2.58 -9.05
CA THR A 117 -8.79 3.82 -9.61
C THR A 117 -8.28 5.07 -8.89
N LEU A 118 -8.16 5.02 -7.56
CA LEU A 118 -7.61 6.15 -6.79
C LEU A 118 -6.13 6.39 -7.09
N PHE A 119 -5.33 5.33 -7.24
CA PHE A 119 -3.94 5.44 -7.65
C PHE A 119 -3.82 6.04 -9.05
N ALA A 120 -4.66 5.62 -10.00
CA ALA A 120 -4.69 6.20 -11.34
C ALA A 120 -5.01 7.71 -11.32
N TRP A 121 -5.90 8.16 -10.44
CA TRP A 121 -6.16 9.58 -10.23
C TRP A 121 -4.96 10.30 -9.61
N LEU A 122 -4.39 9.73 -8.54
CA LEU A 122 -3.26 10.34 -7.80
C LEU A 122 -1.96 10.40 -8.62
N ASN A 123 -1.77 9.43 -9.52
CA ASN A 123 -0.68 9.40 -10.50
C ASN A 123 -0.95 10.31 -11.72
N ASP A 124 -2.14 10.94 -11.80
CA ASP A 124 -2.59 11.69 -12.98
C ASP A 124 -2.47 10.88 -14.29
N HIS A 125 -2.88 9.62 -14.25
CA HIS A 125 -2.79 8.73 -15.41
C HIS A 125 -3.78 7.55 -15.29
N ALA A 126 -4.85 7.55 -16.09
CA ALA A 126 -5.93 6.54 -16.00
C ALA A 126 -5.47 5.08 -16.18
N GLY A 127 -4.39 4.84 -16.92
CA GLY A 127 -3.79 3.51 -17.07
C GLY A 127 -2.88 3.08 -15.91
N ALA A 128 -2.47 4.00 -15.03
CA ALA A 128 -1.47 3.75 -13.99
C ALA A 128 -2.17 3.35 -12.68
N ARG A 129 -2.76 2.15 -12.68
CA ARG A 129 -3.56 1.63 -11.56
C ARG A 129 -2.74 1.04 -10.41
N LEU A 130 -1.43 1.03 -10.53
CA LEU A 130 -0.52 0.57 -9.48
C LEU A 130 0.03 1.79 -8.73
N PRO A 131 0.27 1.68 -7.42
CA PRO A 131 0.92 2.75 -6.69
C PRO A 131 2.37 2.89 -7.17
N THR A 132 2.81 4.12 -7.39
CA THR A 132 4.22 4.42 -7.69
C THR A 132 5.01 4.55 -6.39
N ALA A 133 6.34 4.39 -6.44
CA ALA A 133 7.17 4.57 -5.25
C ALA A 133 7.05 5.97 -4.63
N GLY A 134 6.89 7.01 -5.46
CA GLY A 134 6.62 8.37 -5.01
C GLY A 134 5.28 8.48 -4.29
N LEU A 135 4.23 7.87 -4.84
CA LEU A 135 2.91 7.85 -4.21
C LEU A 135 2.90 7.08 -2.89
N LEU A 136 3.64 5.97 -2.80
CA LEU A 136 3.80 5.23 -1.54
C LEU A 136 4.53 6.08 -0.49
N ALA A 137 5.58 6.81 -0.87
CA ALA A 137 6.27 7.74 0.03
C ALA A 137 5.35 8.87 0.52
N GLU A 138 4.52 9.42 -0.37
CA GLU A 138 3.54 10.46 -0.04
C GLU A 138 2.47 9.97 0.94
N LEU A 139 1.93 8.77 0.72
CA LEU A 139 0.82 8.24 1.53
C LEU A 139 1.25 7.54 2.81
N ALA A 140 2.34 6.77 2.76
CA ALA A 140 2.82 5.93 3.87
C ALA A 140 4.07 6.47 4.56
N GLY A 141 4.75 7.47 3.98
CA GLY A 141 5.99 8.04 4.50
C GLY A 141 7.24 7.26 4.09
N ASP A 142 8.35 7.58 4.75
CA ASP A 142 9.65 6.96 4.52
C ASP A 142 9.64 5.47 4.92
N PRO A 143 9.99 4.54 3.99
CA PRO A 143 10.09 3.12 4.31
C PRO A 143 11.27 2.77 5.22
N GLY A 144 12.17 3.72 5.52
CA GLY A 144 13.35 3.57 6.37
C GLY A 144 14.62 3.14 5.61
N LEU A 145 14.53 2.98 4.29
CA LEU A 145 15.65 2.75 3.39
C LEU A 145 15.48 3.63 2.15
N PRO A 146 16.59 4.13 1.56
CA PRO A 146 16.52 4.86 0.30
C PRO A 146 15.88 4.01 -0.80
N LEU A 147 15.03 4.64 -1.61
CA LEU A 147 14.35 3.96 -2.72
C LEU A 147 15.33 3.28 -3.69
N ALA A 148 16.48 3.92 -3.92
CA ALA A 148 17.56 3.38 -4.75
C ALA A 148 18.15 2.08 -4.18
N GLU A 149 18.23 1.94 -2.85
CA GLU A 149 18.71 0.73 -2.19
C GLU A 149 17.64 -0.38 -2.18
N LEU A 150 16.38 -0.01 -1.94
CA LEU A 150 15.25 -0.95 -1.98
C LEU A 150 15.08 -1.62 -3.34
N LEU A 151 15.23 -0.84 -4.41
CA LEU A 151 14.98 -1.24 -5.81
C LEU A 151 16.27 -1.53 -6.61
N ALA A 152 17.44 -1.50 -5.98
CA ALA A 152 18.67 -1.95 -6.62
C ALA A 152 18.52 -3.42 -7.05
N PRO A 153 19.19 -3.89 -8.12
CA PRO A 153 19.12 -5.29 -8.54
C PRO A 153 19.47 -6.30 -7.43
N ASP A 154 20.33 -5.92 -6.50
CA ASP A 154 20.74 -6.64 -5.29
C ASP A 154 20.04 -6.17 -4.01
N GLY A 155 19.15 -5.18 -4.14
CA GLY A 155 18.31 -4.66 -3.07
C GLY A 155 17.26 -5.68 -2.59
N PRO A 156 16.72 -5.52 -1.37
CA PRO A 156 15.89 -6.53 -0.71
C PRO A 156 14.62 -6.90 -1.49
N LEU A 157 14.01 -5.97 -2.22
CA LEU A 157 12.80 -6.24 -2.99
C LEU A 157 13.08 -7.04 -4.26
N CYS A 158 14.15 -6.71 -4.96
CA CYS A 158 14.54 -7.34 -6.22
C CYS A 158 15.29 -8.66 -6.00
N ALA A 159 16.23 -8.70 -5.05
CA ALA A 159 17.05 -9.88 -4.76
C ALA A 159 16.22 -11.08 -4.27
N LEU A 160 15.14 -10.81 -3.53
CA LEU A 160 14.20 -11.83 -3.06
C LEU A 160 13.00 -12.03 -4.01
N ALA A 161 12.99 -11.35 -5.16
CA ALA A 161 11.90 -11.37 -6.14
C ALA A 161 10.54 -11.18 -5.45
N LEU A 162 10.42 -10.11 -4.64
CA LEU A 162 9.20 -9.81 -3.92
C LEU A 162 8.21 -9.01 -4.77
N ILE A 163 8.74 -8.17 -5.67
CA ILE A 163 7.95 -7.28 -6.52
C ILE A 163 8.09 -7.64 -8.01
N CYS A 164 7.12 -7.21 -8.81
CA CYS A 164 7.24 -7.15 -10.27
C CYS A 164 7.71 -5.74 -10.63
N ASP A 165 8.91 -5.58 -11.19
CA ASP A 165 9.32 -4.32 -11.80
C ASP A 165 8.81 -4.31 -13.25
N GLN A 166 7.69 -3.62 -13.48
CA GLN A 166 7.02 -3.60 -14.79
C GLN A 166 7.63 -2.55 -15.73
N ASP A 167 8.37 -1.55 -15.22
CA ASP A 167 8.77 -0.34 -15.95
C ASP A 167 10.15 0.17 -15.47
N GLY A 168 11.17 -0.68 -15.56
CA GLY A 168 12.52 -0.42 -15.06
C GLY A 168 13.27 0.75 -15.70
N ASP A 169 12.76 1.33 -16.79
CA ASP A 169 13.33 2.51 -17.45
C ASP A 169 12.79 3.84 -16.90
N ARG A 170 11.72 3.83 -16.08
CA ARG A 170 11.17 5.04 -15.48
C ARG A 170 12.06 5.56 -14.34
N PRO A 171 12.04 6.88 -14.06
CA PRO A 171 12.60 7.43 -12.83
C PRO A 171 12.04 6.71 -11.60
N LEU A 172 12.87 6.48 -10.58
CA LEU A 172 12.49 5.67 -9.41
C LEU A 172 11.15 6.10 -8.77
N PRO A 173 10.85 7.40 -8.55
CA PRO A 173 9.57 7.81 -7.96
C PRO A 173 8.36 7.43 -8.81
N ASP A 174 8.51 7.38 -10.14
CA ASP A 174 7.43 7.10 -11.09
C ASP A 174 7.29 5.61 -11.41
N ARG A 175 8.11 4.75 -10.80
CA ARG A 175 8.04 3.30 -11.02
C ARG A 175 6.82 2.72 -10.31
N PRO A 176 5.90 2.06 -11.04
CA PRO A 176 4.82 1.31 -10.42
C PRO A 176 5.38 0.13 -9.65
N LEU A 177 4.94 -0.05 -8.41
CA LEU A 177 5.32 -1.19 -7.58
C LEU A 177 4.13 -2.14 -7.44
N GLN A 178 4.42 -3.42 -7.64
CA GLN A 178 3.44 -4.49 -7.54
C GLN A 178 4.04 -5.67 -6.80
N TRP A 179 3.28 -6.30 -5.91
CA TRP A 179 3.67 -7.57 -5.34
C TRP A 179 3.68 -8.68 -6.39
N GLN A 180 4.60 -9.62 -6.25
CA GLN A 180 4.51 -10.88 -6.98
C GLN A 180 3.27 -11.66 -6.53
N PRO A 181 2.53 -12.34 -7.44
CA PRO A 181 1.29 -13.03 -7.08
C PRO A 181 1.44 -14.05 -5.93
N GLN A 182 2.56 -14.77 -5.87
CA GLN A 182 2.87 -15.71 -4.78
C GLN A 182 3.11 -15.01 -3.43
N VAL A 183 3.64 -13.78 -3.45
CA VAL A 183 3.82 -12.98 -2.24
C VAL A 183 2.48 -12.50 -1.74
N VAL A 184 1.58 -12.04 -2.62
CA VAL A 184 0.20 -11.68 -2.26
C VAL A 184 -0.50 -12.84 -1.57
N ARG A 185 -0.52 -14.03 -2.21
CA ARG A 185 -1.16 -15.23 -1.64
C ARG A 185 -0.56 -15.62 -0.30
N TRP A 186 0.76 -15.54 -0.13
CA TRP A 186 1.38 -15.83 1.15
C TRP A 186 1.01 -14.80 2.23
N LEU A 187 1.04 -13.51 1.90
CA LEU A 187 0.69 -12.45 2.85
C LEU A 187 -0.76 -12.56 3.32
N LEU A 188 -1.68 -12.91 2.42
CA LEU A 188 -3.09 -13.15 2.73
C LEU A 188 -3.35 -14.49 3.46
N GLY A 189 -2.35 -15.36 3.59
CA GLY A 189 -2.48 -16.67 4.24
C GLY A 189 -3.02 -17.79 3.34
N ASP A 190 -3.24 -17.52 2.06
CA ASP A 190 -3.77 -18.46 1.06
C ASP A 190 -2.73 -19.45 0.51
N ALA A 191 -1.45 -19.26 0.85
CA ALA A 191 -0.35 -20.09 0.38
C ALA A 191 0.78 -20.17 1.42
N PRO A 192 1.58 -21.25 1.40
CA PRO A 192 2.82 -21.28 2.16
C PRO A 192 3.78 -20.21 1.64
N ARG A 193 4.77 -19.88 2.47
CA ARG A 193 5.85 -18.94 2.12
C ARG A 193 6.50 -19.30 0.78
N PRO A 194 6.74 -18.34 -0.13
CA PRO A 194 7.47 -18.59 -1.36
C PRO A 194 8.91 -19.05 -1.04
N GLY A 195 9.33 -20.13 -1.70
CA GLY A 195 10.71 -20.61 -1.62
C GLY A 195 11.69 -19.68 -2.36
N PRO A 196 13.01 -19.79 -2.11
CA PRO A 196 14.01 -19.06 -2.88
C PRO A 196 13.94 -19.53 -4.33
N THR A 197 13.38 -18.69 -5.18
CA THR A 197 13.23 -19.02 -6.59
C THR A 197 14.55 -18.72 -7.30
N ARG A 198 15.02 -19.67 -8.10
CA ARG A 198 16.16 -19.46 -9.00
C ARG A 198 15.77 -18.33 -9.96
N ARG A 199 16.48 -17.19 -9.86
CA ARG A 199 16.55 -16.08 -10.84
C ARG A 199 15.44 -16.10 -11.90
N TRP A 200 14.37 -15.34 -11.66
CA TRP A 200 13.42 -14.98 -12.70
C TRP A 200 14.05 -13.93 -13.62
N ARG A 201 14.83 -14.40 -14.60
CA ARG A 201 15.09 -13.66 -15.84
C ARG A 201 14.08 -14.15 -16.88
N ALA A 202 12.96 -13.46 -17.00
CA ALA A 202 12.02 -13.44 -18.13
C ALA A 202 10.83 -12.63 -17.60
N PHE A 203 10.54 -11.42 -18.07
CA PHE A 203 10.36 -11.01 -19.45
C PHE A 203 11.02 -9.65 -19.70
N ALA A 204 11.90 -9.60 -20.70
CA ALA A 204 12.25 -8.39 -21.45
C ALA A 204 11.82 -8.65 -22.89
#